data_AF-H8YW21-F1
#
_entry.id   AF-H8YW21-F1
#
_cell.length_a   1.000
_cell.length_b   1.000
_cell.length_c   1.000
_cell.angle_alpha   90.00
_cell.angle_beta   90.00
_cell.angle_gamma   90.00
#
_symmetry.space_group_name_H-M   'P 1'
#
loop_
_entity.id
_entity.type
_entity.pdbx_description
1 polymer ?
#
loop_
_entity_poly.entity_id
_entity_poly.type
_entity_poly.pdbx_seq_one_letter_code
_entity_poly.pdbx_strand_id
1 'polypeptide(L)'
;MKSIDLAQRTPEWHQWRAQGITASESAIILGRSPYKTPWRLWAERTGLAKTADLSKNPLVQRGNRLEDAARQWFEQRYDTLVLPVCGESEEEPLLRASFDGITDAGEPVELKVPSERTFRDVTNHGRAAGAFRLYEPQVQHQLYVAGADKGYLVFYQEDNDPIVFEITRDPALITSIVTQGKAFWQALIDNQEPEKDPTRDLFIPKGPQADDWAVLAGRYRALQQEAKTVESELKRKKAAMDDIQTTLVAMMGQALIAESAGLRVTRFCAKGSVDYAALLQARLPELGSDAIEAFRRQPSERVRVTVQASPETTVIPLKPKAKRAPAHQASDDHGFAVATSFWF
;
A
#
# COMPACT_ATOMS: atom_id res chain seq x y z
N MET A 1 20.74 2.89 28.53
CA MET A 1 19.39 2.61 27.99
C MET A 1 18.48 2.17 29.12
N LYS A 2 17.26 2.71 29.19
CA LYS A 2 16.25 2.21 30.13
C LYS A 2 15.54 0.98 29.54
N SER A 3 15.82 -0.19 30.09
CA SER A 3 15.13 -1.44 29.71
C SER A 3 13.68 -1.45 30.17
N ILE A 4 12.80 -1.96 29.33
CA ILE A 4 11.36 -2.09 29.57
C ILE A 4 11.00 -3.58 29.47
N ASP A 5 10.51 -4.13 30.59
CA ASP A 5 10.08 -5.53 30.67
C ASP A 5 8.70 -5.71 30.01
N LEU A 6 8.73 -5.90 28.69
CA LEU A 6 7.56 -6.14 27.86
C LEU A 6 7.87 -7.21 26.81
N ALA A 7 6.99 -8.21 26.73
CA ALA A 7 7.01 -9.15 25.63
C ALA A 7 6.59 -8.43 24.33
N GLN A 8 7.39 -8.55 23.28
CA GLN A 8 7.06 -7.96 21.98
C GLN A 8 5.82 -8.62 21.39
N ARG A 9 5.10 -7.88 20.53
CA ARG A 9 3.85 -8.32 19.85
C ARG A 9 2.63 -8.49 20.76
N THR A 10 2.70 -8.10 22.03
CA THR A 10 1.51 -8.05 22.90
C THR A 10 0.77 -6.71 22.78
N PRO A 11 -0.51 -6.63 23.21
CA PRO A 11 -1.24 -5.36 23.27
C PRO A 11 -0.52 -4.27 24.08
N GLU A 12 0.11 -4.64 25.20
CA GLU A 12 0.86 -3.72 26.07
C GLU A 12 2.08 -3.14 25.33
N TRP A 13 2.78 -3.99 24.57
CA TRP A 13 3.87 -3.56 23.71
C TRP A 13 3.41 -2.56 22.63
N HIS A 14 2.26 -2.80 22.01
CA HIS A 14 1.68 -1.86 21.05
C HIS A 14 1.30 -0.52 21.69
N GLN A 15 0.71 -0.54 22.89
CA GLN A 15 0.39 0.67 23.66
C GLN A 15 1.65 1.45 24.04
N TRP A 16 2.68 0.76 24.52
CA TRP A 16 3.96 1.38 24.84
C TRP A 16 4.62 2.02 23.61
N ARG A 17 4.60 1.36 22.46
CA ARG A 17 5.09 1.91 21.19
C ARG A 17 4.31 3.15 20.74
N ALA A 18 3.02 3.22 21.04
CA ALA A 18 2.16 4.34 20.65
C ALA A 18 2.53 5.65 21.38
N GLN A 19 3.20 5.57 22.53
CA GLN A 19 3.59 6.72 23.35
C GLN A 19 4.93 7.34 22.96
N GLY A 20 5.57 6.89 21.87
CA GLY A 20 6.79 7.50 21.35
C GLY A 20 7.07 7.19 19.89
N ILE A 21 8.27 7.58 19.45
CA ILE A 21 8.80 7.29 18.12
C ILE A 21 9.60 5.99 18.17
N THR A 22 9.24 5.04 17.31
CA THR A 22 9.90 3.73 17.30
C THR A 22 11.00 3.67 16.24
N ALA A 23 12.03 2.85 16.48
CA ALA A 23 13.13 2.65 15.53
C ALA A 23 12.66 2.34 14.11
N SER A 24 11.67 1.46 13.96
CA SER A 24 11.07 1.06 12.67
C SER A 24 10.39 2.20 11.89
N GLU A 25 10.04 3.30 12.56
CA GLU A 25 9.41 4.46 11.93
C GLU A 25 10.43 5.49 11.41
N SER A 26 11.70 5.36 11.77
CA SER A 26 12.75 6.32 11.43
C SER A 26 12.84 6.54 9.92
N ALA A 27 12.85 5.47 9.12
CA ALA A 27 12.92 5.61 7.66
C ALA A 27 11.66 6.27 7.06
N ILE A 28 10.50 6.16 7.71
CA ILE A 28 9.27 6.81 7.28
C ILE A 28 9.34 8.30 7.60
N ILE A 29 9.73 8.64 8.83
CA ILE A 29 9.86 10.02 9.31
C ILE A 29 10.90 10.79 8.50
N LEU A 30 12.02 10.15 8.15
CA LEU A 30 13.04 10.74 7.27
C LEU A 30 12.63 10.80 5.79
N GLY A 31 11.42 10.37 5.42
CA GLY A 31 10.95 10.37 4.03
C GLY A 31 11.62 9.34 3.10
N ARG A 32 12.34 8.35 3.66
CA ARG A 32 13.11 7.34 2.90
C ARG A 32 12.31 6.08 2.57
N SER A 33 11.20 5.84 3.26
CA SER A 33 10.37 4.64 3.05
C SER A 33 9.61 4.71 1.73
N PRO A 34 9.68 3.68 0.85
CA PRO A 34 8.86 3.60 -0.36
C PRO A 34 7.41 3.19 -0.05
N TYR A 35 7.17 2.61 1.13
CA TYR A 35 5.87 2.04 1.50
C TYR A 35 4.95 3.01 2.23
N LYS A 36 5.52 3.99 2.95
CA LYS A 36 4.76 4.92 3.77
C LYS A 36 5.43 6.29 3.80
N THR A 37 4.64 7.35 3.67
CA THR A 37 5.07 8.75 3.82
C THR A 37 4.95 9.20 5.29
N PRO A 38 5.61 10.30 5.70
CA PRO A 38 5.37 10.92 7.00
C PRO A 38 3.89 11.26 7.22
N TRP A 39 3.23 11.83 6.21
CA TRP A 39 1.80 12.14 6.28
C TRP A 39 0.96 10.89 6.57
N ARG A 40 1.22 9.79 5.85
CA ARG A 40 0.48 8.54 6.04
C ARG A 40 0.67 7.97 7.44
N LEU A 41 1.89 8.05 7.99
CA LEU A 41 2.16 7.66 9.38
C LEU A 41 1.39 8.54 10.37
N TRP A 42 1.38 9.86 10.16
CA TRP A 42 0.62 10.80 10.98
C TRP A 42 -0.88 10.50 10.94
N ALA A 43 -1.43 10.24 9.75
CA ALA A 43 -2.84 9.89 9.58
C ALA A 43 -3.19 8.58 10.32
N GLU A 44 -2.31 7.59 10.32
CA GLU A 44 -2.51 6.34 11.08
C GLU A 44 -2.45 6.58 12.60
N ARG A 45 -1.46 7.34 13.06
CA ARG A 45 -1.27 7.67 14.49
C ARG A 45 -2.39 8.54 15.07
N THR A 46 -3.01 9.40 14.27
CA THR A 46 -4.18 10.23 14.68
C THR A 46 -5.52 9.53 14.50
N GLY A 47 -5.54 8.31 13.96
CA GLY A 47 -6.77 7.56 13.65
C GLY A 47 -7.54 8.10 12.44
N LEU A 48 -6.97 9.06 11.70
CA LEU A 48 -7.51 9.52 10.42
C LEU A 48 -7.46 8.40 9.37
N ALA A 49 -6.45 7.54 9.43
CA ALA A 49 -6.31 6.39 8.55
C ALA A 49 -6.19 5.06 9.30
N LYS A 50 -6.77 3.99 8.75
CA LYS A 50 -6.54 2.64 9.27
C LYS A 50 -5.15 2.14 8.88
N THR A 51 -4.41 1.56 9.82
CA THR A 51 -3.19 0.82 9.53
C THR A 51 -3.50 -0.38 8.64
N ALA A 52 -2.62 -0.67 7.68
CA ALA A 52 -2.77 -1.86 6.83
C ALA A 52 -2.68 -3.14 7.69
N ASP A 53 -3.67 -4.02 7.56
CA ASP A 53 -3.59 -5.36 8.14
C ASP A 53 -2.66 -6.23 7.28
N LEU A 54 -1.45 -6.46 7.80
CA LEU A 54 -0.44 -7.30 7.16
C LEU A 54 -0.40 -8.73 7.72
N SER A 55 -1.32 -9.09 8.63
CA SER A 55 -1.32 -10.40 9.29
C SER A 55 -1.43 -11.57 8.32
N LYS A 56 -2.08 -11.35 7.17
CA LYS A 56 -2.26 -12.34 6.08
C LYS A 56 -1.18 -12.25 5.00
N ASN A 57 -0.21 -11.35 5.13
CA ASN A 57 0.86 -11.23 4.16
C ASN A 57 1.85 -12.41 4.35
N PRO A 58 2.04 -13.28 3.32
CA PRO A 58 2.93 -14.43 3.45
C PRO A 58 4.38 -14.06 3.79
N LEU A 59 4.86 -12.91 3.32
CA LEU A 59 6.22 -12.43 3.61
C LEU A 59 6.38 -12.05 5.08
N VAL A 60 5.35 -11.42 5.68
CA VAL A 60 5.35 -11.05 7.11
C VAL A 60 5.28 -12.30 7.98
N GLN A 61 4.39 -13.24 7.64
CA GLN A 61 4.28 -14.52 8.36
C GLN A 61 5.58 -15.32 8.30
N ARG A 62 6.23 -15.37 7.13
CA ARG A 62 7.53 -16.02 6.96
C ARG A 62 8.60 -15.33 7.80
N GLY A 63 8.65 -14.00 7.80
CA GLY A 63 9.59 -13.24 8.63
C GLY A 63 9.46 -13.57 10.12
N ASN A 64 8.24 -13.52 10.66
CA ASN A 64 8.00 -13.86 12.07
C ASN A 64 8.42 -15.30 12.41
N ARG A 65 8.20 -16.27 11.51
CA ARG A 65 8.59 -17.67 11.74
C ARG A 65 10.11 -17.88 11.72
N LEU A 66 10.83 -17.12 10.90
CA LEU A 66 12.27 -17.30 10.67
C LEU A 66 13.15 -16.35 11.48
N GLU A 67 12.56 -15.39 12.19
CA GLU A 67 13.29 -14.45 13.05
C GLU A 67 14.15 -15.17 14.10
N ASP A 68 13.61 -16.22 14.73
CA ASP A 68 14.34 -16.99 15.73
C ASP A 68 15.53 -17.76 15.13
N ALA A 69 15.34 -18.36 13.95
CA ALA A 69 16.41 -19.04 13.21
C ALA A 69 17.52 -18.05 12.79
N ALA A 70 17.14 -16.84 12.34
CA ALA A 70 18.09 -15.78 12.01
C ALA A 70 18.89 -15.34 13.25
N ARG A 71 18.24 -15.27 14.42
CA ARG A 71 18.90 -14.93 15.69
C ARG A 71 19.90 -16.00 16.10
N GLN A 72 19.47 -17.26 16.14
CA GLN A 72 20.33 -18.40 16.50
C GLN A 72 21.54 -18.52 15.56
N TRP A 73 21.35 -18.28 14.26
CA TRP A 73 22.45 -18.24 13.30
C TRP A 73 23.48 -17.16 13.66
N PHE A 74 23.02 -15.95 14.02
CA PHE A 74 23.92 -14.86 14.41
C PHE A 74 24.68 -15.20 15.71
N GLU A 75 23.97 -15.71 16.72
CA GLU A 75 24.56 -16.14 17.99
C GLU A 75 25.69 -17.16 17.79
N GLN A 76 25.44 -18.18 16.95
CA GLN A 76 26.46 -19.20 16.62
C GLN A 76 27.63 -18.62 15.83
N ARG A 77 27.36 -17.69 14.90
CA ARG A 77 28.40 -17.12 14.01
C ARG A 77 29.36 -16.20 14.75
N TYR A 78 28.87 -15.51 15.78
CA TYR A 78 29.61 -14.50 16.53
C TYR A 78 29.94 -14.92 17.97
N ASP A 79 29.55 -16.13 18.38
CA ASP A 79 29.74 -16.69 19.74
C ASP A 79 29.27 -15.72 20.83
N THR A 80 28.05 -15.19 20.66
CA THR A 80 27.41 -14.23 21.56
C THR A 80 25.97 -14.63 21.81
N LEU A 81 25.40 -14.15 22.92
CA LEU A 81 23.96 -14.17 23.13
C LEU A 81 23.33 -12.93 22.50
N VAL A 82 22.12 -13.06 21.94
CA VAL A 82 21.36 -11.96 21.36
C VAL A 82 19.95 -12.02 21.94
N LEU A 83 19.61 -11.07 22.82
CA LEU A 83 18.33 -11.11 23.54
C LEU A 83 17.35 -10.04 23.03
N PRO A 84 16.09 -10.41 22.73
CA PRO A 84 15.07 -9.42 22.39
C PRO A 84 14.75 -8.56 23.63
N VAL A 85 14.86 -7.25 23.48
CA VAL A 85 14.63 -6.28 24.57
C VAL A 85 13.80 -5.12 24.05
N CYS A 86 13.02 -4.48 24.92
CA CYS A 86 12.42 -3.18 24.66
C CYS A 86 13.18 -2.12 25.46
N GLY A 87 13.49 -0.99 24.84
CA GLY A 87 14.25 0.08 25.49
C GLY A 87 13.79 1.48 25.13
N GLU A 88 14.00 2.41 26.05
CA GLU A 88 13.83 3.85 25.87
C GLU A 88 15.21 4.52 25.98
N SER A 89 15.44 5.56 25.16
CA SER A 89 16.65 6.37 25.31
C SER A 89 16.62 7.10 26.66
N GLU A 90 17.75 7.13 27.35
CA GLU A 90 17.89 7.90 28.59
C GLU A 90 18.00 9.41 28.33
N GLU A 91 18.59 9.78 27.19
CA GLU A 91 18.75 11.17 26.80
C GLU A 91 17.45 11.78 26.24
N GLU A 92 16.70 11.00 25.45
CA GLU A 92 15.45 11.43 24.84
C GLU A 92 14.40 10.30 24.90
N PRO A 93 13.64 10.19 26.01
CA PRO A 93 12.68 9.11 26.27
C PRO A 93 11.55 8.97 25.24
N LEU A 94 11.37 9.98 24.38
CA LEU A 94 10.48 9.91 23.23
C LEU A 94 10.92 8.82 22.24
N LEU A 95 12.23 8.58 22.09
CA LEU A 95 12.77 7.57 21.20
C LEU A 95 12.83 6.22 21.90
N ARG A 96 12.25 5.21 21.24
CA ARG A 96 12.05 3.87 21.79
C ARG A 96 12.39 2.81 20.75
N ALA A 97 12.98 1.71 21.19
CA ALA A 97 13.36 0.62 20.32
C ALA A 97 12.83 -0.71 20.84
N SER A 98 12.25 -1.48 19.94
CA SER A 98 12.07 -2.93 20.09
C SER A 98 13.24 -3.55 19.35
N PHE A 99 14.14 -4.21 20.06
CA PHE A 99 15.33 -4.82 19.49
C PHE A 99 15.00 -6.27 19.12
N ASP A 100 15.31 -6.70 17.90
CA ASP A 100 15.19 -8.12 17.51
C ASP A 100 16.21 -8.97 18.31
N GLY A 101 17.37 -8.37 18.58
CA GLY A 101 18.03 -8.54 19.86
C GLY A 101 19.20 -7.59 20.10
N ILE A 102 19.78 -7.72 21.30
CA ILE A 102 20.93 -6.97 21.78
C ILE A 102 22.00 -7.95 22.27
N THR A 103 23.26 -7.71 21.92
CA THR A 103 24.37 -8.53 22.41
C THR A 103 24.66 -8.26 23.88
N ASP A 104 25.51 -9.09 24.50
CA ASP A 104 26.06 -8.87 25.83
C ASP A 104 26.85 -7.55 25.94
N ALA A 105 27.48 -7.12 24.85
CA ALA A 105 28.15 -5.82 24.70
C ALA A 105 27.19 -4.64 24.49
N GLY A 106 25.87 -4.87 24.44
CA GLY A 106 24.87 -3.83 24.22
C GLY A 106 24.69 -3.43 22.75
N GLU A 107 25.23 -4.20 21.81
CA GLU A 107 25.17 -3.90 20.37
C GLU A 107 23.85 -4.41 19.79
N PRO A 108 23.03 -3.56 19.13
CA PRO A 108 21.78 -4.00 18.55
C PRO A 108 22.01 -4.86 17.30
N VAL A 109 21.20 -5.90 17.15
CA VAL A 109 21.14 -6.78 15.98
C VAL A 109 19.74 -6.70 15.41
N GLU A 110 19.60 -6.11 14.23
CA GLU A 110 18.34 -6.03 13.49
C GLU A 110 18.26 -7.16 12.46
N LEU A 111 17.20 -7.97 12.51
CA LEU A 111 17.03 -9.16 11.70
C LEU A 111 15.97 -8.94 10.61
N LYS A 112 16.33 -9.20 9.35
CA LYS A 112 15.43 -9.09 8.20
C LYS A 112 15.37 -10.40 7.43
N VAL A 113 14.16 -10.85 7.12
CA VAL A 113 13.90 -12.03 6.29
C VAL A 113 13.25 -11.61 4.96
N PRO A 114 14.04 -11.03 4.03
CA PRO A 114 13.55 -10.42 2.80
C PRO A 114 13.00 -11.44 1.78
N SER A 115 12.27 -10.96 0.77
CA SER A 115 11.95 -11.77 -0.42
C SER A 115 13.24 -12.16 -1.17
N GLU A 116 13.22 -13.24 -1.95
CA GLU A 116 14.39 -13.66 -2.76
C GLU A 116 14.90 -12.55 -3.69
N ARG A 117 13.99 -11.80 -4.32
CA ARG A 117 14.35 -10.63 -5.13
C ARG A 117 15.12 -9.58 -4.32
N THR A 118 14.65 -9.31 -3.11
CA THR A 118 15.27 -8.32 -2.22
C THR A 118 16.60 -8.82 -1.67
N PHE A 119 16.70 -10.09 -1.30
CA PHE A 119 17.96 -10.71 -0.87
C PHE A 119 19.02 -10.64 -1.97
N ARG A 120 18.64 -10.99 -3.21
CA ARG A 120 19.51 -10.87 -4.39
C ARG A 120 19.94 -9.42 -4.67
N ASP A 121 19.03 -8.46 -4.52
CA ASP A 121 19.37 -7.04 -4.63
C ASP A 121 20.43 -6.61 -3.61
N VAL A 122 20.29 -7.03 -2.35
CA VAL A 122 21.26 -6.78 -1.29
C VAL A 122 22.59 -7.48 -1.58
N THR A 123 22.56 -8.71 -2.08
CA THR A 123 23.76 -9.47 -2.48
C THR A 123 24.55 -8.72 -3.55
N ASN A 124 23.86 -8.24 -4.58
CA ASN A 124 24.50 -7.62 -5.74
C ASN A 124 24.95 -6.18 -5.50
N HIS A 125 24.25 -5.43 -4.65
CA HIS A 125 24.47 -3.98 -4.48
C HIS A 125 24.96 -3.58 -3.08
N GLY A 126 25.00 -4.49 -2.12
CA GLY A 126 25.45 -4.22 -0.75
C GLY A 126 24.72 -3.02 -0.12
N ARG A 127 25.49 -2.04 0.36
CA ARG A 127 24.95 -0.80 0.96
C ARG A 127 24.21 0.11 -0.03
N ALA A 128 24.39 -0.08 -1.34
CA ALA A 128 23.64 0.66 -2.35
C ALA A 128 22.22 0.08 -2.57
N ALA A 129 21.95 -1.14 -2.10
CA ALA A 129 20.65 -1.78 -2.23
C ALA A 129 19.54 -0.99 -1.53
N GLY A 130 18.33 -1.05 -2.10
CA GLY A 130 17.19 -0.30 -1.56
C GLY A 130 16.82 -0.74 -0.14
N ALA A 131 16.95 -2.04 0.16
CA ALA A 131 16.64 -2.58 1.48
C ALA A 131 17.66 -2.14 2.56
N PHE A 132 18.95 -2.05 2.24
CA PHE A 132 19.94 -1.52 3.18
C PHE A 132 19.61 -0.07 3.55
N ARG A 133 19.42 0.80 2.54
CA ARG A 133 19.10 2.22 2.75
C ARG A 133 17.77 2.45 3.49
N LEU A 134 16.85 1.49 3.38
CA LEU A 134 15.58 1.50 4.11
C LEU A 134 15.76 1.19 5.59
N TYR A 135 16.61 0.22 5.96
CA TYR A 135 16.73 -0.27 7.33
C TYR A 135 17.89 0.34 8.12
N GLU A 136 18.90 0.93 7.47
CA GLU A 136 20.00 1.63 8.16
C GLU A 136 19.50 2.70 9.15
N PRO A 137 18.51 3.56 8.85
CA PRO A 137 17.98 4.50 9.84
C PRO A 137 17.38 3.84 11.07
N GLN A 138 16.83 2.63 10.95
CA GLN A 138 16.30 1.87 12.07
C GLN A 138 17.43 1.43 13.01
N VAL A 139 18.54 0.93 12.45
CA VAL A 139 19.71 0.54 13.24
C VAL A 139 20.35 1.76 13.90
N GLN A 140 20.49 2.90 13.19
CA GLN A 140 21.01 4.13 13.80
C GLN A 140 20.14 4.63 14.96
N HIS A 141 18.81 4.51 14.85
CA HIS A 141 17.91 4.79 15.97
C HIS A 141 18.16 3.83 17.14
N GLN A 142 18.31 2.54 16.88
CA GLN A 142 18.62 1.53 17.91
C GLN A 142 19.96 1.82 18.59
N LEU A 143 21.00 2.21 17.84
CA LEU A 143 22.29 2.64 18.40
C LEU A 143 22.13 3.84 19.33
N TYR A 144 21.30 4.81 18.94
CA TYR A 144 21.00 5.96 19.80
C TYR A 144 20.32 5.54 21.11
N VAL A 145 19.29 4.69 21.04
CA VAL A 145 18.56 4.21 22.23
C VAL A 145 19.43 3.34 23.14
N ALA A 146 20.22 2.44 22.55
CA ALA A 146 21.11 1.54 23.28
C ALA A 146 22.31 2.27 23.89
N GLY A 147 22.72 3.40 23.32
CA GLY A 147 24.00 4.06 23.65
C GLY A 147 25.21 3.33 23.07
N ALA A 148 25.01 2.51 22.03
CA ALA A 148 26.07 1.70 21.41
C ALA A 148 26.80 2.44 20.28
N ASP A 149 28.07 2.09 20.08
CA ASP A 149 28.94 2.63 19.02
C ASP A 149 28.78 1.89 17.69
N LYS A 150 28.29 0.64 17.73
CA LYS A 150 28.01 -0.17 16.55
C LYS A 150 26.89 -1.17 16.79
N GLY A 151 26.37 -1.71 15.70
CA GLY A 151 25.34 -2.74 15.66
C GLY A 151 25.29 -3.42 14.30
N TYR A 152 24.34 -4.31 14.09
CA TYR A 152 24.31 -5.18 12.92
C TYR A 152 22.96 -5.15 12.23
N LEU A 153 22.98 -5.12 10.90
CA LEU A 153 21.82 -5.37 10.06
C LEU A 153 22.03 -6.70 9.33
N VAL A 154 21.18 -7.68 9.63
CA VAL A 154 21.29 -9.04 9.11
C VAL A 154 20.15 -9.30 8.13
N PHE A 155 20.49 -9.72 6.92
CA PHE A 155 19.54 -10.26 5.95
C PHE A 155 19.66 -11.78 5.91
N TYR A 156 18.64 -12.47 6.39
CA TYR A 156 18.56 -13.93 6.47
C TYR A 156 17.63 -14.50 5.39
N GLN A 157 18.07 -15.57 4.74
CA GLN A 157 17.25 -16.37 3.86
C GLN A 157 17.61 -17.85 4.07
N GLU A 158 16.61 -18.72 4.11
CA GLU A 158 16.83 -20.17 4.14
C GLU A 158 17.67 -20.59 2.92
N ASP A 159 18.52 -21.60 3.10
CA ASP A 159 19.38 -22.18 2.06
C ASP A 159 20.44 -21.24 1.47
N ASN A 160 20.66 -20.06 2.05
CA ASN A 160 21.70 -19.11 1.63
C ASN A 160 22.51 -18.63 2.85
N ASP A 161 23.76 -18.27 2.63
CA ASP A 161 24.57 -17.60 3.66
C ASP A 161 24.00 -16.21 3.96
N PRO A 162 23.61 -15.91 5.22
CA PRO A 162 23.08 -14.59 5.56
C PRO A 162 24.07 -13.45 5.33
N ILE A 163 23.55 -12.30 4.91
CA ILE A 163 24.34 -11.10 4.65
C ILE A 163 24.32 -10.23 5.91
N VAL A 164 25.49 -9.91 6.45
CA VAL A 164 25.62 -9.09 7.67
C VAL A 164 26.33 -7.79 7.34
N PHE A 165 25.72 -6.67 7.72
CA PHE A 165 26.36 -5.36 7.72
C PHE A 165 26.61 -4.90 9.15
N GLU A 166 27.87 -4.67 9.50
CA GLU A 166 28.21 -3.88 10.69
C GLU A 166 27.95 -2.39 10.40
N ILE A 167 27.15 -1.75 11.25
CA ILE A 167 26.77 -0.35 11.14
C ILE A 167 27.37 0.38 12.33
N THR A 168 28.31 1.28 12.04
CA THR A 168 28.88 2.19 13.04
C THR A 168 27.93 3.36 13.28
N ARG A 169 27.91 3.87 14.51
CA ARG A 169 27.16 5.04 14.91
C ARG A 169 27.47 6.23 14.00
N ASP A 170 26.45 6.81 13.38
CA ASP A 170 26.53 8.00 12.55
C ASP A 170 25.86 9.17 13.30
N PRO A 171 26.64 10.08 13.91
CA PRO A 171 26.10 11.21 14.65
C PRO A 171 25.20 12.13 13.81
N ALA A 172 25.49 12.30 12.51
CA ALA A 172 24.71 13.18 11.65
C ALA A 172 23.34 12.58 11.33
N LEU A 173 23.30 11.28 11.02
CA LEU A 173 22.04 10.58 10.78
C LEU A 173 21.21 10.47 12.07
N ILE A 174 21.84 10.17 13.21
CA ILE A 174 21.17 10.16 14.52
C ILE A 174 20.58 11.53 14.85
N THR A 175 21.34 12.62 14.66
CA THR A 175 20.84 13.98 14.87
C THR A 175 19.59 14.24 14.01
N SER A 176 19.59 13.78 12.76
CA SER A 176 18.45 13.89 11.86
C SER A 176 17.23 13.10 12.36
N ILE A 177 17.44 11.86 12.80
CA ILE A 177 16.39 10.98 13.35
C ILE A 177 15.76 11.62 14.59
N VAL A 178 16.57 12.08 15.54
CA VAL A 178 16.08 12.72 16.77
C VAL A 178 15.32 14.00 16.45
N THR A 179 15.89 14.88 15.62
CA THR A 179 15.28 16.18 15.29
C THR A 179 13.96 16.00 14.56
N GLN A 180 13.92 15.18 13.50
CA GLN A 180 12.70 14.95 12.74
C GLN A 180 11.68 14.12 13.53
N GLY A 181 12.13 13.18 14.36
CA GLY A 181 11.28 12.41 15.27
C GLY A 181 10.55 13.31 16.26
N LYS A 182 11.25 14.27 16.88
CA LYS A 182 10.66 15.27 17.78
C LYS A 182 9.68 16.19 17.07
N ALA A 183 10.06 16.70 15.89
CA ALA A 183 9.17 17.54 15.08
C ALA A 183 7.88 16.78 14.67
N PHE A 184 8.02 15.52 14.26
CA PHE A 184 6.88 14.66 13.93
C PHE A 184 6.00 14.39 15.16
N TRP A 185 6.59 14.14 16.32
CA TRP A 185 5.84 13.95 17.56
C TRP A 185 5.07 15.21 17.98
N GLN A 186 5.70 16.37 17.87
CA GLN A 186 5.04 17.64 18.13
C GLN A 186 3.85 17.85 17.17
N ALA A 187 4.03 17.55 15.89
CA ALA A 187 2.96 17.61 14.90
C ALA A 187 1.80 16.63 15.19
N LEU A 188 2.08 15.48 15.82
CA LEU A 188 1.04 14.58 16.33
C LEU A 188 0.25 15.21 17.48
N ILE A 189 0.94 15.80 18.46
CA ILE A 189 0.31 16.46 19.62
C ILE A 189 -0.55 17.65 19.17
N ASP A 190 -0.01 18.49 18.29
CA ASP A 190 -0.67 19.70 17.80
C ASP A 190 -1.73 19.41 16.75
N ASN A 191 -1.87 18.13 16.34
CA ASN A 191 -2.72 17.70 15.23
C ASN A 191 -2.42 18.49 13.94
N GLN A 192 -1.14 18.81 13.73
CA GLN A 192 -0.64 19.49 12.54
C GLN A 192 -0.26 18.45 11.48
N GLU A 193 -0.94 18.53 10.35
CA GLU A 193 -0.73 17.61 9.23
C GLU A 193 0.64 17.85 8.56
N PRO A 194 1.51 16.83 8.41
CA PRO A 194 2.73 16.94 7.61
C PRO A 194 2.42 17.23 6.14
N GLU A 195 3.41 17.73 5.40
CA GLU A 195 3.27 17.94 3.95
C GLU A 195 2.93 16.63 3.24
N LYS A 196 1.95 16.69 2.32
CA LYS A 196 1.51 15.54 1.52
C LYS A 196 2.36 15.39 0.27
N ASP A 197 2.66 14.15 -0.08
CA ASP A 197 3.15 13.78 -1.40
C ASP A 197 1.95 13.54 -2.34
N PRO A 198 1.74 14.36 -3.39
CA PRO A 198 0.57 14.25 -4.26
C PRO A 198 0.51 12.95 -5.09
N THR A 199 1.63 12.22 -5.19
CA THR A 199 1.72 10.97 -5.95
C THR A 199 1.55 9.73 -5.07
N ARG A 200 1.68 9.87 -3.74
CA ARG A 200 1.68 8.74 -2.79
C ARG A 200 0.59 8.85 -1.73
N ASP A 201 0.20 10.07 -1.37
CA ASP A 201 -0.78 10.33 -0.32
C ASP A 201 -2.20 10.46 -0.87
N LEU A 202 -3.16 10.18 0.00
CA LEU A 202 -4.57 10.27 -0.35
C LEU A 202 -4.93 11.75 -0.56
N PHE A 203 -5.46 12.03 -1.75
CA PHE A 203 -6.14 13.28 -1.98
C PHE A 203 -7.45 13.31 -1.19
N ILE A 204 -7.58 14.30 -0.30
CA ILE A 204 -8.79 14.56 0.48
C ILE A 204 -9.27 15.96 0.11
N PRO A 205 -10.40 16.09 -0.62
CA PRO A 205 -11.00 17.37 -0.89
C PRO A 205 -11.26 18.14 0.41
N LYS A 206 -10.95 19.43 0.45
CA LYS A 206 -11.18 20.32 1.60
C LYS A 206 -12.06 21.50 1.18
N GLY A 207 -12.80 22.06 2.14
CA GLY A 207 -13.64 23.24 1.90
C GLY A 207 -14.72 22.99 0.82
N PRO A 208 -15.01 23.97 -0.04
CA PRO A 208 -16.05 23.85 -1.08
C PRO A 208 -15.86 22.65 -2.02
N GLN A 209 -14.61 22.29 -2.32
CA GLN A 209 -14.29 21.15 -3.17
C GLN A 209 -14.80 19.82 -2.60
N ALA A 210 -14.93 19.71 -1.26
CA ALA A 210 -15.48 18.53 -0.63
C ALA A 210 -16.99 18.37 -0.89
N ASP A 211 -17.72 19.49 -0.97
CA ASP A 211 -19.15 19.47 -1.28
C ASP A 211 -19.37 19.09 -2.75
N ASP A 212 -18.58 19.65 -3.67
CA ASP A 212 -18.61 19.29 -5.10
C ASP A 212 -18.29 17.81 -5.30
N TRP A 213 -17.23 17.30 -4.63
CA TRP A 213 -16.87 15.90 -4.68
C TRP A 213 -18.00 14.99 -4.18
N ALA A 214 -18.67 15.36 -3.09
CA ALA A 214 -19.78 14.59 -2.54
C ALA A 214 -20.97 14.52 -3.51
N VAL A 215 -21.30 15.62 -4.18
CA VAL A 215 -22.36 15.67 -5.20
C VAL A 215 -22.00 14.77 -6.39
N LEU A 216 -20.80 14.91 -6.94
CA LEU A 216 -20.33 14.10 -8.08
C LEU A 216 -20.26 12.61 -7.73
N ALA A 217 -19.76 12.26 -6.55
CA ALA A 217 -19.71 10.89 -6.06
C ALA A 217 -21.12 10.30 -5.91
N GLY A 218 -22.09 11.07 -5.40
CA GLY A 218 -23.49 10.65 -5.29
C GLY A 218 -24.11 10.35 -6.67
N ARG A 219 -23.94 11.26 -7.64
CA ARG A 219 -24.40 11.08 -9.02
C ARG A 219 -23.76 9.85 -9.68
N TYR A 220 -22.46 9.67 -9.51
CA TYR A 220 -21.74 8.51 -10.07
C TYR A 220 -22.28 7.19 -9.51
N ARG A 221 -22.51 7.10 -8.20
CA ARG A 221 -23.06 5.89 -7.56
C ARG A 221 -24.44 5.53 -8.08
N ALA A 222 -25.32 6.52 -8.26
CA ALA A 222 -26.66 6.30 -8.81
C ALA A 222 -26.59 5.74 -10.23
N LEU A 223 -25.82 6.38 -11.12
CA LEU A 223 -25.64 5.92 -12.50
C LEU A 223 -24.99 4.53 -12.58
N GLN A 224 -24.02 4.22 -11.72
CA GLN A 224 -23.41 2.90 -11.69
C GLN A 224 -24.40 1.81 -11.29
N GLN A 225 -25.30 2.09 -10.33
CA GLN A 225 -26.32 1.13 -9.91
C GLN A 225 -27.35 0.87 -11.03
N GLU A 226 -27.75 1.92 -11.76
CA GLU A 226 -28.59 1.80 -12.95
C GLU A 226 -27.89 0.97 -14.04
N ALA A 227 -26.63 1.29 -14.35
CA ALA A 227 -25.84 0.55 -15.34
C ALA A 227 -25.72 -0.94 -14.99
N LYS A 228 -25.50 -1.27 -13.71
CA LYS A 228 -25.44 -2.66 -13.23
C LYS A 228 -26.77 -3.41 -13.45
N THR A 229 -27.89 -2.73 -13.25
CA THR A 229 -29.22 -3.29 -13.50
C THR A 229 -29.40 -3.59 -14.99
N VAL A 230 -29.12 -2.60 -15.85
CA VAL A 230 -29.21 -2.76 -17.31
C VAL A 230 -28.26 -3.84 -17.83
N GLU A 231 -27.04 -3.92 -17.30
CA GLU A 231 -26.07 -4.96 -17.66
C GLU A 231 -26.58 -6.37 -17.32
N SER A 232 -27.24 -6.53 -16.16
CA SER A 232 -27.85 -7.80 -15.77
C SER A 232 -28.98 -8.21 -16.72
N GLU A 233 -29.81 -7.27 -17.15
CA GLU A 233 -30.88 -7.51 -18.11
C GLU A 233 -30.34 -7.84 -19.50
N LEU A 234 -29.30 -7.12 -19.94
CA LEU A 234 -28.62 -7.37 -21.20
C LEU A 234 -28.01 -8.77 -21.21
N LYS A 235 -27.36 -9.18 -20.12
CA LYS A 235 -26.80 -10.53 -19.97
C LYS A 235 -27.89 -11.60 -20.10
N ARG A 236 -29.04 -11.42 -19.43
CA ARG A 236 -30.18 -12.34 -19.53
C ARG A 236 -30.73 -12.42 -20.96
N LYS A 237 -30.90 -11.27 -21.63
CA LYS A 237 -31.38 -11.23 -23.02
C LYS A 237 -30.41 -11.89 -23.99
N LYS A 238 -29.10 -11.65 -23.83
CA LYS A 238 -28.07 -12.33 -24.64
C LYS A 238 -28.11 -13.84 -24.47
N ALA A 239 -28.19 -14.35 -23.24
CA ALA A 239 -28.32 -15.78 -22.99
C ALA A 239 -29.56 -16.37 -23.68
N ALA A 240 -30.72 -15.71 -23.58
CA ALA A 240 -31.93 -16.16 -24.27
C ALA A 240 -31.79 -16.13 -25.80
N MET A 241 -31.07 -15.14 -26.35
CA MET A 241 -30.77 -15.07 -27.78
C MET A 241 -29.84 -16.20 -28.22
N ASP A 242 -28.84 -16.56 -27.40
CA ASP A 242 -27.91 -17.67 -27.68
C ASP A 242 -28.65 -19.03 -27.69
N ASP A 243 -29.61 -19.22 -26.77
CA ASP A 243 -30.46 -20.42 -26.74
C ASP A 243 -31.34 -20.53 -27.99
N ILE A 244 -31.95 -19.41 -28.40
CA ILE A 244 -32.74 -19.33 -29.65
C ILE A 244 -31.84 -19.60 -30.86
N GLN A 245 -30.66 -18.97 -30.92
CA GLN A 245 -29.69 -19.18 -32.00
C GLN A 245 -29.29 -20.65 -32.09
N THR A 246 -29.04 -21.32 -30.97
CA THR A 246 -28.72 -22.75 -30.92
C THR A 246 -29.85 -23.58 -31.52
N THR A 247 -31.11 -23.26 -31.20
CA THR A 247 -32.29 -23.92 -31.75
C THR A 247 -32.43 -23.70 -33.26
N LEU A 248 -32.25 -22.46 -33.73
CA LEU A 248 -32.27 -22.13 -35.17
C LEU A 248 -31.17 -22.87 -35.92
N VAL A 249 -29.94 -22.88 -35.38
CA VAL A 249 -28.83 -23.63 -35.94
C VAL A 249 -29.15 -25.12 -35.99
N ALA A 250 -29.77 -25.71 -34.97
CA ALA A 250 -30.18 -27.12 -35.02
C ALA A 250 -31.20 -27.38 -36.15
N MET A 251 -32.18 -26.49 -36.35
CA MET A 251 -33.15 -26.58 -37.44
C MET A 251 -32.52 -26.49 -38.84
N MET A 252 -31.40 -25.79 -39.00
CA MET A 252 -30.70 -25.67 -40.29
C MET A 252 -30.12 -27.00 -40.81
N GLY A 253 -29.99 -28.03 -39.97
CA GLY A 253 -29.38 -29.31 -40.38
C GLY A 253 -27.95 -29.11 -40.90
N GLN A 254 -27.70 -29.43 -42.17
CA GLN A 254 -26.40 -29.23 -42.84
C GLN A 254 -26.28 -27.90 -43.60
N ALA A 255 -27.37 -27.12 -43.71
CA ALA A 255 -27.34 -25.86 -44.44
C ALA A 255 -26.35 -24.87 -43.81
N LEU A 256 -25.62 -24.14 -44.65
CA LEU A 256 -24.68 -23.12 -44.21
C LEU A 256 -25.35 -21.74 -44.04
N ILE A 257 -26.46 -21.49 -44.73
CA ILE A 257 -27.22 -20.24 -44.69
C ILE A 257 -28.70 -20.58 -44.59
N ALA A 258 -29.43 -19.91 -43.70
CA ALA A 258 -30.89 -19.93 -43.63
C ALA A 258 -31.42 -18.51 -43.48
N GLU A 259 -32.53 -18.21 -44.16
CA GLU A 259 -33.18 -16.90 -44.09
C GLU A 259 -34.70 -17.06 -44.05
N SER A 260 -35.32 -16.60 -42.97
CA SER A 260 -36.77 -16.62 -42.79
C SER A 260 -37.17 -15.69 -41.65
N ALA A 261 -38.41 -15.18 -41.67
CA ALA A 261 -38.98 -14.33 -40.62
C ALA A 261 -38.10 -13.13 -40.22
N GLY A 262 -37.35 -12.56 -41.17
CA GLY A 262 -36.47 -11.41 -40.94
C GLY A 262 -35.11 -11.74 -40.30
N LEU A 263 -34.76 -13.02 -40.12
CA LEU A 263 -33.46 -13.46 -39.62
C LEU A 263 -32.67 -14.19 -40.71
N ARG A 264 -31.39 -13.86 -40.85
CA ARG A 264 -30.40 -14.62 -41.63
C ARG A 264 -29.38 -15.23 -40.67
N VAL A 265 -29.21 -16.55 -40.71
CA VAL A 265 -28.21 -17.29 -39.92
C VAL A 265 -27.19 -17.90 -40.87
N THR A 266 -25.90 -17.63 -40.63
CA THR A 266 -24.78 -18.10 -41.47
C THR A 266 -23.78 -18.86 -40.60
N ARG A 267 -23.42 -20.08 -41.01
CA ARG A 267 -22.31 -20.86 -40.44
C ARG A 267 -21.05 -20.61 -41.25
N PHE A 268 -19.96 -20.21 -40.59
CA PHE A 268 -18.66 -20.00 -41.23
C PHE A 268 -17.53 -20.43 -40.29
N CYS A 269 -16.39 -20.81 -40.87
CA CYS A 269 -15.17 -21.07 -40.13
C CYS A 269 -14.24 -19.86 -40.27
N ALA A 270 -13.75 -19.34 -39.14
CA ALA A 270 -12.68 -18.34 -39.12
C ALA A 270 -11.36 -18.99 -38.72
N LYS A 271 -10.24 -18.46 -39.20
CA LYS A 271 -8.92 -18.84 -38.66
C LYS A 271 -8.86 -18.45 -37.19
N GLY A 272 -8.33 -19.34 -36.35
CA GLY A 272 -8.10 -19.07 -34.94
C GLY A 272 -7.05 -17.99 -34.70
N SER A 273 -7.02 -17.44 -33.49
CA SER A 273 -5.96 -16.53 -33.05
C SER A 273 -4.61 -17.24 -32.94
N VAL A 274 -3.53 -16.53 -33.26
CA VAL A 274 -2.16 -17.03 -33.10
C VAL A 274 -1.76 -16.95 -31.61
N ASP A 275 -1.18 -18.03 -31.09
CA ASP A 275 -0.57 -18.05 -29.74
C ASP A 275 0.85 -17.49 -29.79
N TYR A 276 0.99 -16.19 -29.48
CA TYR A 276 2.28 -15.50 -29.50
C TYR A 276 3.23 -15.96 -28.39
N ALA A 277 2.71 -16.41 -27.25
CA ALA A 277 3.56 -16.87 -26.14
C ALA A 277 4.26 -18.18 -26.54
N ALA A 278 3.49 -19.15 -27.04
CA ALA A 278 4.03 -20.39 -27.57
C ALA A 278 4.98 -20.15 -28.76
N LEU A 279 4.61 -19.23 -29.65
CA LEU A 279 5.46 -18.87 -30.81
C LEU A 279 6.81 -18.30 -30.37
N LEU A 280 6.83 -17.36 -29.42
CA LEU A 280 8.06 -16.75 -28.92
C LEU A 280 8.93 -17.77 -28.18
N GLN A 281 8.34 -18.61 -27.32
CA GLN A 281 9.09 -19.65 -26.62
C GLN A 281 9.72 -20.67 -27.59
N ALA A 282 9.02 -21.04 -28.66
CA ALA A 282 9.50 -22.00 -29.65
C ALA A 282 10.53 -21.42 -30.63
N ARG A 283 10.50 -20.11 -30.89
CA ARG A 283 11.36 -19.46 -31.90
C ARG A 283 12.49 -18.61 -31.32
N LEU A 284 12.32 -18.08 -30.12
CA LEU A 284 13.24 -17.15 -29.45
C LEU A 284 13.26 -17.40 -27.92
N PRO A 285 13.71 -18.60 -27.45
CA PRO A 285 13.70 -18.94 -26.03
C PRO A 285 14.65 -18.09 -25.17
N GLU A 286 15.66 -17.48 -25.79
CA GLU A 286 16.65 -16.63 -25.10
C GLU A 286 16.19 -15.18 -24.94
N LEU A 287 15.00 -14.82 -25.44
CA LEU A 287 14.47 -13.48 -25.29
C LEU A 287 14.05 -13.23 -23.83
N GLY A 288 14.96 -12.70 -23.02
CA GLY A 288 14.70 -12.33 -21.63
C GLY A 288 13.64 -11.22 -21.49
N SER A 289 13.08 -11.07 -20.29
CA SER A 289 12.10 -10.01 -19.96
C SER A 289 12.59 -8.61 -20.32
N ASP A 290 13.89 -8.37 -20.21
CA ASP A 290 14.51 -7.07 -20.42
C ASP A 290 14.47 -6.64 -21.89
N ALA A 291 14.54 -7.59 -22.82
CA ALA A 291 14.38 -7.33 -24.25
C ALA A 291 12.93 -6.95 -24.58
N ILE A 292 11.93 -7.48 -23.86
CA ILE A 292 10.52 -7.11 -24.03
C ILE A 292 10.26 -5.71 -23.49
N GLU A 293 10.84 -5.37 -22.34
CA GLU A 293 10.72 -4.03 -21.73
C GLU A 293 11.24 -2.92 -22.65
N ALA A 294 12.27 -3.20 -23.46
CA ALA A 294 12.79 -2.25 -24.45
C ALA A 294 11.77 -1.84 -25.53
N PHE A 295 10.75 -2.68 -25.79
CA PHE A 295 9.67 -2.40 -26.74
C PHE A 295 8.35 -2.00 -26.04
N ARG A 296 8.37 -1.83 -24.71
CA ARG A 296 7.19 -1.37 -23.98
C ARG A 296 6.93 0.09 -24.33
N ARG A 297 5.72 0.38 -24.82
CA ARG A 297 5.28 1.76 -25.09
C ARG A 297 5.24 2.56 -23.80
N GLN A 298 5.32 3.89 -23.95
CA GLN A 298 5.12 4.83 -22.86
C GLN A 298 3.83 4.50 -22.09
N PRO A 299 3.86 4.54 -20.75
CA PRO A 299 2.68 4.27 -19.94
C PRO A 299 1.57 5.26 -20.27
N SER A 300 0.36 4.74 -20.50
CA SER A 300 -0.85 5.55 -20.67
C SER A 300 -1.54 5.71 -19.33
N GLU A 301 -2.02 6.91 -19.01
CA GLU A 301 -2.90 7.13 -17.86
C GLU A 301 -4.21 6.32 -18.03
N ARG A 302 -4.64 5.65 -16.96
CA ARG A 302 -5.89 4.91 -16.92
C ARG A 302 -6.62 5.22 -15.62
N VAL A 303 -7.90 5.56 -15.74
CA VAL A 303 -8.76 5.83 -14.59
C VAL A 303 -9.58 4.59 -14.25
N ARG A 304 -9.57 4.20 -12.97
CA ARG A 304 -10.49 3.21 -12.41
C ARG A 304 -11.29 3.87 -11.30
N VAL A 305 -12.61 3.72 -11.35
CA VAL A 305 -13.51 4.16 -10.29
C VAL A 305 -14.12 2.94 -9.63
N THR A 306 -13.92 2.81 -8.32
CA THR A 306 -14.47 1.72 -7.50
C THR A 306 -15.45 2.30 -6.49
N VAL A 307 -16.70 1.87 -6.54
CA VAL A 307 -17.69 2.21 -5.50
C VAL A 307 -17.53 1.24 -4.35
N GLN A 308 -17.26 1.77 -3.17
CA GLN A 308 -17.12 0.98 -1.95
C GLN A 308 -18.51 0.64 -1.40
N ALA A 309 -18.71 -0.63 -1.00
CA ALA A 309 -19.98 -1.13 -0.47
C ALA A 309 -20.39 -0.45 0.84
N SER A 310 -19.41 -0.06 1.68
CA SER A 310 -19.64 0.66 2.93
C SER A 310 -18.70 1.87 3.02
N PRO A 311 -19.23 3.11 2.96
CA PRO A 311 -18.40 4.31 3.04
C PRO A 311 -17.72 4.49 4.40
N GLU A 312 -18.10 3.72 5.42
CA GLU A 312 -17.46 3.70 6.75
C GLU A 312 -16.22 2.77 6.82
N THR A 313 -16.07 1.89 5.83
CA THR A 313 -14.86 1.06 5.66
C THR A 313 -13.77 1.75 4.84
N THR A 314 -13.98 3.00 4.44
CA THR A 314 -12.96 3.80 3.78
C THR A 314 -11.70 3.88 4.64
N VAL A 315 -10.57 3.99 3.95
CA VAL A 315 -9.26 4.18 4.60
C VAL A 315 -9.27 5.41 5.50
N ILE A 316 -10.09 6.42 5.18
CA ILE A 316 -10.35 7.60 5.99
C ILE A 316 -11.85 7.72 6.20
N PRO A 317 -12.37 7.67 7.45
CA PRO A 317 -13.79 7.77 7.69
C PRO A 317 -14.29 9.15 7.24
N LEU A 318 -15.25 9.16 6.30
CA LEU A 318 -15.94 10.37 5.90
C LEU A 318 -16.82 10.79 7.09
N LYS A 319 -16.47 11.87 7.80
CA LYS A 319 -17.40 12.55 8.70
C LYS A 319 -18.21 13.55 7.85
N PRO A 320 -19.44 13.22 7.41
CA PRO A 320 -20.28 14.22 6.77
C PRO A 320 -20.53 15.35 7.77
N LYS A 321 -20.20 16.60 7.40
CA LYS A 321 -20.73 17.75 8.13
C LYS A 321 -22.25 17.71 7.98
N ALA A 322 -22.96 17.74 9.10
CA ALA A 322 -24.42 17.88 9.10
C ALA A 322 -24.78 19.10 8.24
N LYS A 323 -25.51 18.87 7.14
CA LYS A 323 -26.05 19.96 6.34
C LYS A 323 -26.96 20.79 7.23
N ARG A 324 -26.67 22.08 7.37
CA ARG A 324 -27.70 23.05 7.79
C ARG A 324 -28.82 22.96 6.77
N ALA A 325 -30.03 22.63 7.24
CA ALA A 325 -31.22 22.70 6.41
C ALA A 325 -31.33 24.12 5.81
N PRO A 326 -31.70 24.26 4.53
CA PRO A 326 -31.97 25.58 3.98
C PRO A 326 -33.13 26.19 4.76
N ALA A 327 -32.95 27.40 5.26
CA ALA A 327 -34.02 28.17 5.86
C ALA A 327 -35.09 28.40 4.78
N HIS A 328 -36.29 27.88 5.00
CA HIS A 328 -37.47 28.31 4.26
C HIS A 328 -37.69 29.79 4.56
N GLN A 329 -37.32 30.66 3.61
CA GLN A 329 -37.91 31.99 3.53
C GLN A 329 -39.08 31.90 2.56
N ALA A 330 -40.27 31.98 3.15
CA ALA A 330 -41.47 32.39 2.45
C ALA A 330 -41.34 33.89 2.16
N SER A 331 -41.56 34.29 0.91
CA SER A 331 -42.01 35.63 0.58
C SER A 331 -42.87 35.55 -0.67
N ASP A 332 -44.12 35.94 -0.48
CA ASP A 332 -45.16 36.06 -1.49
C ASP A 332 -44.81 37.04 -2.61
N ASP A 333 -45.19 36.63 -3.81
CA ASP A 333 -45.99 37.35 -4.79
C ASP A 333 -45.66 38.82 -5.12
N HIS A 334 -45.21 39.07 -6.35
CA HIS A 334 -45.79 40.07 -7.26
C HIS A 334 -45.24 39.96 -8.70
N GLY A 335 -46.15 39.65 -9.63
CA GLY A 335 -46.42 40.50 -10.81
C GLY A 335 -45.46 40.51 -12.01
N PHE A 336 -45.94 39.91 -13.11
CA PHE A 336 -45.84 40.35 -14.52
C PHE A 336 -44.47 40.79 -15.11
N ALA A 337 -44.01 40.08 -16.15
CA ALA A 337 -44.16 40.52 -17.55
C ALA A 337 -43.37 39.62 -18.52
N VAL A 338 -44.00 39.40 -19.67
CA VAL A 338 -43.53 38.68 -20.86
C VAL A 338 -42.52 39.52 -21.64
N ALA A 339 -41.40 38.93 -22.10
CA ALA A 339 -40.72 39.31 -23.35
C ALA A 339 -39.65 38.28 -23.78
N THR A 340 -40.04 37.45 -24.75
CA THR A 340 -39.34 37.20 -26.04
C THR A 340 -37.84 37.51 -26.22
N SER A 341 -37.11 36.43 -26.57
CA SER A 341 -36.19 36.31 -27.72
C SER A 341 -34.70 36.74 -27.62
N PHE A 342 -33.77 35.81 -27.86
CA PHE A 342 -32.92 35.64 -29.07
C PHE A 342 -31.60 34.87 -28.74
N TRP A 343 -31.41 33.73 -29.43
CA TRP A 343 -30.17 33.12 -29.98
C TRP A 343 -28.83 33.19 -29.21
N PHE A 344 -28.31 32.03 -28.77
CA PHE A 344 -27.40 31.16 -29.53
C PHE A 344 -27.37 29.75 -28.93
#